data_AF-A0A4Y2TBK6-F1
#
_entry.id   AF-A0A4Y2TBK6-F1
#
_cell.length_a   1.000
_cell.length_b   1.000
_cell.length_c   1.000
_cell.angle_alpha   90.00
_cell.angle_beta   90.00
_cell.angle_gamma   90.00
#
_symmetry.space_group_name_H-M   'P 1'
#
loop_
_entity.id
_entity.type
_entity.pdbx_description
1 polymer ?
#
loop_
_entity_poly.entity_id
_entity_poly.type
_entity_poly.pdbx_seq_one_letter_code
_entity_poly.pdbx_strand_id
1 'polypeptide(L)'
;MPEVLIFTYLWVKKTSNEWIVDEMNVSESTVVDWNSFCREVCVDMIICGSEKLGGVGHVVEIDESKFGKRKYHKGKRVEGKWVFGGIERGSKESFFAWLRIERQRR
;
A
#
# COMPACT_ATOMS: atom_id res chain seq x y z
N MET A 1 -0.29 25.86 -2.90
CA MET A 1 0.65 25.18 -1.97
C MET A 1 0.01 24.93 -0.60
N PRO A 2 -0.65 25.90 0.08
CA PRO A 2 -1.31 25.62 1.36
C PRO A 2 -2.43 24.57 1.25
N GLU A 3 -3.12 24.49 0.11
CA GLU A 3 -4.22 23.55 -0.13
C GLU A 3 -3.75 22.10 -0.12
N VAL A 4 -2.60 21.82 -0.74
CA VAL A 4 -2.00 20.48 -0.77
C VAL A 4 -1.55 20.06 0.64
N LEU A 5 -1.00 20.99 1.42
CA LEU A 5 -0.62 20.73 2.81
C LEU A 5 -1.84 20.44 3.69
N ILE A 6 -2.94 21.18 3.49
CA ILE A 6 -4.19 20.94 4.21
C ILE A 6 -4.76 19.57 3.81
N PHE A 7 -4.85 19.26 2.51
CA PHE A 7 -5.37 17.98 2.06
C PHE A 7 -4.56 16.81 2.63
N THR A 8 -3.23 16.87 2.50
CA THR A 8 -2.34 15.80 3.01
C THR A 8 -2.45 15.66 4.53
N TYR A 9 -2.59 16.76 5.27
CA TYR A 9 -2.87 16.72 6.70
C TYR A 9 -4.19 16.00 7.03
N LEU A 10 -5.27 16.34 6.33
CA LEU A 10 -6.59 15.71 6.53
C LEU A 10 -6.57 14.22 6.17
N TRP A 11 -5.86 13.87 5.09
CA TRP A 11 -5.65 12.49 4.67
C TRP A 11 -4.93 11.67 5.75
N VAL A 12 -3.84 12.21 6.31
CA VAL A 12 -3.09 11.57 7.41
C VAL A 12 -3.95 11.43 8.66
N LYS A 13 -4.84 12.39 8.94
CA LYS A 13 -5.81 12.32 10.04
C LYS A 13 -6.95 11.33 9.80
N LYS A 14 -7.00 10.68 8.63
CA LYS A 14 -8.05 9.72 8.23
C LYS A 14 -9.44 10.34 8.29
N THR A 15 -9.54 11.61 7.93
CA THR A 15 -10.82 12.31 7.85
C THR A 15 -11.67 11.70 6.72
N SER A 16 -12.99 11.75 6.86
CA SER A 16 -13.89 11.18 5.85
C SER A 16 -13.85 12.00 4.56
N ASN A 17 -14.09 11.34 3.42
CA ASN A 17 -14.07 12.03 2.12
C ASN A 17 -15.16 13.09 2.03
N GLU A 18 -16.33 12.83 2.61
CA GLU A 18 -17.46 13.78 2.62
C GLU A 18 -17.06 15.08 3.33
N TRP A 19 -16.39 14.97 4.47
CA TRP A 19 -15.93 16.13 5.21
C TRP A 19 -14.83 16.90 4.46
N ILE A 20 -13.92 16.20 3.77
CA ILE A 20 -12.88 16.84 2.95
C ILE A 20 -13.50 17.57 1.75
N VAL A 21 -14.52 16.98 1.11
CA VAL A 21 -15.30 17.62 0.04
C VAL A 21 -15.91 18.93 0.53
N ASP A 22 -16.59 18.89 1.68
CA ASP A 22 -17.27 20.06 2.26
C ASP A 22 -16.28 21.13 2.71
N GLU A 23 -15.24 20.77 3.47
CA GLU A 23 -14.28 21.71 4.05
C GLU A 23 -13.41 22.39 2.98
N MET A 24 -12.99 21.63 1.96
CA MET A 24 -12.11 22.16 0.90
C MET A 24 -12.87 22.66 -0.32
N ASN A 25 -14.19 22.47 -0.39
CA ASN A 25 -15.05 22.83 -1.51
C ASN A 25 -14.53 22.28 -2.86
N VAL A 26 -14.21 20.98 -2.88
CA VAL A 26 -13.72 20.25 -4.06
C VAL A 26 -14.65 19.09 -4.42
N SER A 27 -14.62 18.62 -5.65
CA SER A 27 -15.45 17.47 -6.05
C SER A 27 -15.02 16.18 -5.36
N GLU A 28 -15.96 15.26 -5.15
CA GLU A 28 -15.66 13.91 -4.63
C GLU A 28 -14.61 13.19 -5.49
N SER A 29 -14.70 13.30 -6.81
CA SER A 29 -13.70 12.73 -7.74
C SER A 29 -12.30 13.27 -7.46
N THR A 30 -12.18 14.57 -7.18
CA THR A 30 -10.90 15.21 -6.84
C THR A 30 -10.35 14.62 -5.54
N VAL A 31 -11.18 14.45 -4.50
CA VAL A 31 -10.76 13.83 -3.23
C VAL A 31 -10.28 12.39 -3.44
N VAL A 32 -10.98 11.60 -4.26
CA VAL A 32 -10.59 10.22 -4.58
C VAL A 32 -9.25 10.15 -5.32
N ASP A 33 -9.03 11.06 -6.27
CA ASP A 33 -7.78 11.14 -7.03
C ASP A 33 -6.61 11.53 -6.11
N TRP A 34 -6.78 12.58 -5.30
CA TRP A 34 -5.77 13.01 -4.34
C TRP A 34 -5.46 11.96 -3.27
N ASN A 35 -6.47 11.24 -2.79
CA ASN A 35 -6.27 10.07 -1.93
C ASN A 35 -5.39 9.00 -2.59
N SER A 36 -5.52 8.82 -3.91
CA SER A 36 -4.71 7.88 -4.68
C SER A 36 -3.28 8.38 -4.83
N PHE A 37 -3.08 9.67 -5.13
CA PHE A 37 -1.75 10.28 -5.18
C PHE A 37 -1.02 10.18 -3.83
N CYS A 38 -1.69 10.41 -2.70
CA CYS A 38 -1.08 10.23 -1.38
C CYS A 38 -0.60 8.78 -1.17
N ARG A 39 -1.41 7.78 -1.58
CA ARG A 39 -1.02 6.36 -1.49
C ARG A 39 0.15 6.03 -2.42
N GLU A 40 0.14 6.54 -3.64
CA GLU A 40 1.23 6.33 -4.61
C GLU A 40 2.56 6.86 -4.08
N VAL A 41 2.58 8.09 -3.54
CA VAL A 41 3.78 8.66 -2.91
C VAL A 41 4.28 7.80 -1.75
N CYS A 42 3.39 7.30 -0.89
CA CYS A 42 3.78 6.38 0.19
C CYS A 42 4.36 5.06 -0.35
N VAL A 43 3.77 4.49 -1.40
CA VAL A 43 4.26 3.26 -2.03
C VAL A 43 5.64 3.48 -2.64
N ASP A 44 5.85 4.58 -3.37
CA ASP A 44 7.15 4.93 -3.94
C ASP A 44 8.21 5.10 -2.86
N MET A 45 7.86 5.75 -1.74
CA MET A 45 8.78 5.91 -0.60
C MET A 45 9.19 4.55 -0.01
N ILE A 46 8.24 3.62 0.17
CA ILE A 46 8.52 2.29 0.71
C ILE A 46 9.35 1.46 -0.29
N ILE A 47 9.05 1.52 -1.59
CA ILE A 47 9.80 0.80 -2.62
C ILE A 47 11.23 1.34 -2.71
N CYS A 48 11.41 2.67 -2.74
CA CYS A 48 12.72 3.29 -2.81
C CYS A 48 13.55 3.05 -1.54
N GLY A 49 12.90 2.98 -0.38
CA GLY A 49 13.52 2.69 0.91
C GLY A 49 13.59 1.21 1.26
N SER A 50 13.25 0.30 0.34
CA SER A 50 13.27 -1.14 0.62
C SER A 50 14.69 -1.66 0.74
N GLU A 51 15.03 -2.19 1.90
CA GLU A 51 16.36 -2.75 2.18
C GLU A 51 16.33 -4.28 2.36
N LYS A 52 17.50 -4.90 2.27
CA LYS A 52 17.65 -6.31 2.63
C LYS A 52 17.63 -6.42 4.16
N LEU A 53 16.53 -6.95 4.69
CA LEU A 53 16.37 -7.15 6.13
C LEU A 53 16.96 -8.48 6.63
N GLY A 54 17.20 -8.53 7.94
CA GLY A 54 17.60 -9.73 8.67
C GLY A 54 19.11 -9.86 8.86
N GLY A 55 19.52 -10.98 9.46
CA GLY A 55 20.90 -11.20 9.91
C GLY A 55 20.93 -11.92 11.26
N VAL A 56 22.12 -12.25 11.75
CA VAL A 56 22.27 -12.91 13.06
C VAL A 56 21.78 -11.96 14.15
N GLY A 57 20.80 -12.39 14.94
CA GLY A 57 20.21 -11.59 16.02
C GLY A 57 19.08 -10.64 15.58
N HIS A 58 18.74 -10.59 14.29
CA HIS A 58 17.65 -9.76 13.78
C HIS A 58 16.38 -10.58 13.57
N VAL A 59 15.25 -10.03 14.00
CA VAL A 59 13.92 -10.63 13.82
C VAL A 59 13.13 -9.79 12.82
N VAL A 60 12.79 -10.41 11.69
CA VAL A 60 11.97 -9.81 10.63
C VAL A 60 10.58 -10.41 10.70
N GLU A 61 9.57 -9.55 10.77
CA GLU A 61 8.17 -9.93 10.57
C GLU A 61 7.86 -9.80 9.09
N ILE A 62 7.26 -10.84 8.51
CA ILE A 62 6.87 -10.87 7.09
C ILE A 62 5.37 -11.11 7.02
N ASP A 63 4.67 -10.31 6.22
CA ASP A 63 3.26 -10.50 5.89
C ASP A 63 3.07 -10.70 4.38
N GLU A 64 2.06 -11.50 4.02
CA GLU A 64 1.78 -11.88 2.64
C GLU A 64 0.32 -11.60 2.27
N SER A 65 0.13 -10.89 1.16
CA SER A 65 -1.19 -10.61 0.61
C SER A 65 -1.29 -11.07 -0.84
N LYS A 66 -2.28 -11.93 -1.12
CA LYS A 66 -2.58 -12.39 -2.48
C LYS A 66 -3.78 -11.66 -3.08
N PHE A 67 -3.52 -10.86 -4.11
CA PHE A 67 -4.54 -10.24 -4.95
C PHE A 67 -4.98 -11.20 -6.06
N GLY A 68 -6.25 -11.13 -6.45
CA GLY A 68 -6.80 -12.07 -7.44
C GLY A 68 -7.03 -13.49 -6.91
N LYS A 69 -7.33 -13.64 -5.61
CA LYS A 69 -7.75 -14.92 -5.02
C LYS A 69 -9.26 -15.15 -5.24
N ARG A 70 -9.65 -16.43 -5.40
CA ARG A 70 -11.07 -16.79 -5.52
C ARG A 70 -11.81 -16.47 -4.22
N LYS A 71 -12.94 -15.76 -4.32
CA LYS A 71 -13.88 -15.63 -3.19
C LYS A 71 -14.53 -17.00 -2.97
N TYR A 72 -14.44 -17.54 -1.75
CA TYR A 72 -14.98 -18.85 -1.37
C TYR A 72 -14.47 -20.04 -2.20
N HIS A 73 -13.27 -19.96 -2.80
CA HIS A 73 -12.71 -21.00 -3.67
C HIS A 73 -13.53 -21.36 -4.93
N LYS A 74 -14.61 -20.61 -5.22
CA LYS A 74 -15.51 -20.84 -6.35
C LYS A 74 -15.13 -20.01 -7.59
N GLY A 75 -15.55 -20.45 -8.77
CA GLY A 75 -15.42 -19.73 -10.04
C GLY A 75 -14.09 -19.92 -10.78
N LYS A 76 -13.85 -19.07 -11.79
CA LYS A 76 -12.68 -19.14 -12.68
C LYS A 76 -11.38 -19.03 -11.88
N ARG A 77 -10.34 -19.77 -12.28
CA ARG A 77 -9.01 -19.62 -11.68
C ARG A 77 -8.44 -18.30 -12.20
N VAL A 78 -8.07 -17.41 -11.29
CA VAL A 78 -7.44 -16.13 -11.62
C VAL A 78 -5.96 -16.24 -11.25
N GLU A 79 -5.09 -15.80 -12.15
CA GLU A 79 -3.67 -15.64 -11.87
C GLU A 79 -3.53 -14.44 -10.92
N GLY A 80 -3.17 -14.74 -9.67
CA GLY A 80 -3.06 -13.73 -8.63
C GLY A 80 -1.64 -13.18 -8.54
N LYS A 81 -1.53 -11.90 -8.17
CA LYS A 81 -0.26 -11.31 -7.77
C LYS A 81 -0.08 -11.47 -6.27
N TRP A 82 1.13 -11.83 -5.87
CA TRP A 82 1.50 -11.85 -4.47
C TRP A 82 2.22 -10.55 -4.13
N VAL A 83 1.92 -10.01 -2.96
CA VAL A 83 2.58 -8.86 -2.37
C VAL A 83 3.10 -9.30 -1.02
N PHE A 84 4.36 -8.99 -0.76
CA PHE A 84 5.08 -9.29 0.46
C PHE A 84 5.53 -7.97 1.06
N GLY A 85 5.34 -7.82 2.35
CA GLY A 85 5.93 -6.75 3.13
C GLY A 85 6.69 -7.36 4.30
N GLY A 86 7.76 -6.71 4.72
CA GLY A 86 8.41 -7.07 5.95
C GLY A 86 8.96 -5.88 6.70
N ILE A 87 9.06 -6.01 8.02
CA ILE A 87 9.64 -5.02 8.91
C ILE A 87 10.55 -5.70 9.92
N GLU A 88 11.70 -5.12 10.16
CA GLU A 88 12.61 -5.58 11.19
C GLU A 88 12.23 -4.93 12.54
N ARG A 89 12.09 -5.75 13.59
CA ARG A 89 11.57 -5.26 14.88
C ARG A 89 12.44 -4.17 15.52
N GLY A 90 13.76 -4.29 15.39
CA GLY A 90 14.75 -3.42 16.01
C GLY A 90 14.94 -2.12 15.24
N SER A 91 15.41 -2.22 13.99
CA SER A 91 15.73 -1.06 13.15
C SER A 91 14.50 -0.33 12.62
N LYS A 92 13.34 -1.00 12.53
CA LYS A 92 12.14 -0.53 11.80
C LYS A 92 12.34 -0.37 10.30
N GLU A 93 13.46 -0.84 9.76
CA GLU A 93 13.66 -0.94 8.32
C GLU A 93 12.65 -1.92 7.73
N SER A 94 12.22 -1.63 6.51
CA SER A 94 11.15 -2.37 5.85
C SER A 94 11.50 -2.72 4.41
N PHE A 95 10.81 -3.71 3.86
CA PHE A 95 10.82 -3.97 2.42
C PHE A 95 9.38 -4.18 1.93
N PHE A 96 9.18 -3.87 0.65
CA PHE A 96 7.95 -4.16 -0.07
C PHE A 96 8.25 -4.76 -1.43
N ALA A 97 7.69 -5.93 -1.72
CA ALA A 97 7.94 -6.65 -2.96
C ALA A 97 6.66 -7.26 -3.51
N TRP A 98 6.46 -7.25 -4.82
CA TRP A 98 5.39 -8.00 -5.47
C TRP A 98 5.95 -9.02 -6.46
N LEU A 99 5.37 -10.22 -6.45
CA LEU A 99 5.75 -11.30 -7.35
C LEU A 99 4.62 -11.57 -8.35
N ARG A 100 5.01 -11.63 -9.63
CA ARG A 100 4.19 -12.22 -10.68
C ARG A 100 4.61 -13.69 -10.81
N ILE A 101 3.70 -14.61 -10.49
CA ILE A 101 3.98 -16.05 -10.63
C ILE A 101 3.67 -16.45 -12.07
N GLU A 102 4.70 -16.56 -12.91
CA GLU A 102 4.60 -17.32 -14.15
C GLU A 102 4.54 -18.81 -13.82
N ARG A 103 3.57 -19.49 -14.42
CA ARG A 103 3.26 -20.87 -14.09
C ARG A 103 4.32 -21.79 -14.71
N GLN A 104 5.09 -22.54 -13.90
CA GLN A 104 5.68 -23.78 -14.41
C GLN A 104 4.52 -24.75 -14.72
N ARG A 105 4.39 -25.12 -16.00
CA ARG A 105 3.44 -26.13 -16.46
C ARG A 105 3.76 -27.45 -15.74
N ARG A 106 2.84 -27.89 -14.87
CA ARG A 106 2.64 -29.31 -14.55
C ARG A 106 1.43 -29.78 -15.35
#